data_AF-A0A1Q2MD71-F1
#
_entry.id   AF-A0A1Q2MD71-F1
#
_cell.length_a   1.000
_cell.length_b   1.000
_cell.length_c   1.000
_cell.angle_alpha   90.00
_cell.angle_beta   90.00
_cell.angle_gamma   90.00
#
_symmetry.space_group_name_H-M   'P 1'
#
loop_
_entity.id
_entity.type
_entity.pdbx_description
1 polymer ?
#
loop_
_entity_poly.entity_id
_entity_poly.type
_entity_poly.pdbx_seq_one_letter_code
_entity_poly.pdbx_strand_id
1 'polypeptide(L)'
;MFLTNNFELDALTVCRLYKLRWQIELFLKWIKQHLRIKSFYGTSINAVKTQIWIAISVYVLVAIIRKELNLELSLHEILRILSILLFEKVPMEQALMKNYYNLKEHQNCKQRLLFDL
;
A
#
# COMPACT_ATOMS: atom_id res chain seq x y z
N MET A 1 23.11 14.67 14.17
CA MET A 1 24.07 15.43 13.33
C MET A 1 23.85 14.99 11.89
N PHE A 2 23.58 15.91 10.95
CA PHE A 2 23.39 15.62 9.53
C PHE A 2 24.63 16.13 8.76
N LEU A 3 25.20 15.32 7.88
CA LEU A 3 26.28 15.73 6.98
C LEU A 3 25.74 15.75 5.54
N THR A 4 26.09 16.78 4.78
CA THR A 4 25.75 16.91 3.36
C THR A 4 26.95 17.50 2.62
N ASN A 5 27.21 17.02 1.41
CA ASN A 5 28.21 17.59 0.51
C ASN A 5 27.65 18.77 -0.30
N ASN A 6 26.35 19.02 -0.19
CA ASN A 6 25.68 20.14 -0.84
C ASN A 6 25.57 21.30 0.16
N PHE A 7 26.29 22.39 -0.12
CA PHE A 7 26.35 23.61 0.67
C PHE A 7 25.37 24.71 0.21
N GLU A 8 24.71 24.52 -0.93
CA GLU A 8 23.75 25.49 -1.49
C GLU A 8 22.36 25.34 -0.85
N LEU A 9 22.05 24.15 -0.32
CA LEU A 9 20.77 23.87 0.30
C LEU A 9 20.73 24.33 1.75
N ASP A 10 19.65 25.00 2.12
CA ASP A 10 19.39 25.39 3.50
C ASP A 10 19.35 24.17 4.45
N ALA A 11 19.88 24.34 5.67
CA ALA A 11 19.99 23.27 6.66
C ALA A 11 18.64 22.63 7.00
N LEU A 12 17.54 23.40 6.96
CA LEU A 12 16.19 22.90 7.19
C LEU A 12 15.76 21.96 6.05
N THR A 13 16.11 22.28 4.81
CA THR A 13 15.84 21.46 3.62
C THR A 13 16.61 20.14 3.70
N VAL A 14 17.89 20.18 4.08
CA VAL A 14 18.70 18.98 4.30
C VAL A 14 18.08 18.07 5.36
N CYS A 15 17.63 18.64 6.48
CA CYS A 15 16.93 17.89 7.53
C CYS A 15 15.62 17.26 7.03
N ARG A 16 14.83 18.00 6.23
CA ARG A 16 13.60 17.48 5.60
C ARG A 16 13.88 16.34 4.62
N LEU A 17 14.91 16.46 3.78
CA LEU A 17 15.33 15.40 2.87
C LEU A 17 15.77 14.14 3.62
N TYR A 18 16.53 14.30 4.71
CA TYR A 18 16.90 13.18 5.59
C TYR A 18 15.67 12.52 6.25
N LYS A 19 14.62 13.29 6.54
CA LYS A 19 13.34 12.75 7.03
C LYS A 19 12.62 11.93 5.97
N LEU A 20 12.71 12.30 4.68
CA LEU A 20 12.13 11.52 3.58
C LEU A 20 12.81 10.16 3.40
N ARG A 21 14.08 10.01 3.79
CA ARG A 21 14.76 8.70 3.79
C ARG A 21 13.98 7.65 4.60
N TRP A 22 13.40 8.03 5.73
CA TRP A 22 12.55 7.15 6.54
C TRP A 22 11.25 6.77 5.83
N GLN A 23 10.69 7.64 4.99
CA GLN A 23 9.50 7.32 4.19
C GLN A 23 9.79 6.20 3.19
N ILE A 24 10.99 6.20 2.59
CA ILE A 24 11.44 5.11 1.70
C ILE A 24 11.58 3.80 2.48
N GLU A 25 12.14 3.83 3.70
CA GLU A 25 12.22 2.64 4.55
C GLU A 25 10.84 2.10 4.95
N LEU A 26 9.90 2.99 5.31
CA LEU A 26 8.53 2.61 5.60
C LEU A 26 7.84 2.01 4.37
N PHE A 27 8.09 2.57 3.18
CA PHE A 27 7.63 2.02 1.91
C PHE A 27 8.20 0.63 1.63
N LEU A 28 9.52 0.44 1.77
CA LEU A 28 10.16 -0.87 1.59
C LEU A 28 9.70 -1.89 2.64
N LYS A 29 9.48 -1.45 3.89
CA LYS A 29 8.89 -2.27 4.95
C LYS A 29 7.48 -2.70 4.57
N TRP A 30 6.67 -1.77 4.08
CA TRP A 30 5.32 -2.05 3.61
C TRP A 30 5.33 -3.07 2.47
N ILE A 31 6.17 -2.90 1.45
CA ILE A 31 6.35 -3.84 0.34
C ILE A 31 6.66 -5.23 0.87
N LYS A 32 7.68 -5.37 1.72
CA LYS A 32 8.10 -6.67 2.27
C LYS A 32 7.00 -7.33 3.12
N GLN A 33 6.16 -6.54 3.80
CA GLN A 33 5.06 -7.05 4.62
C GLN A 33 3.85 -7.48 3.80
N HIS A 34 3.50 -6.74 2.75
CA HIS A 34 2.26 -6.90 2.01
C HIS A 34 2.43 -7.79 0.77
N LEU A 35 3.58 -7.72 0.10
CA LEU A 35 3.98 -8.72 -0.88
C LEU A 35 4.67 -9.85 -0.12
N ARG A 36 3.86 -10.84 0.30
CA ARG A 36 4.37 -12.12 0.80
C ARG A 36 5.14 -12.84 -0.32
N ILE A 37 6.40 -12.47 -0.52
CA ILE A 37 7.34 -13.25 -1.34
C ILE A 37 7.61 -14.53 -0.54
N LYS A 38 6.71 -15.51 -0.64
CA LYS A 38 6.81 -16.80 0.07
C LYS A 38 8.00 -17.63 -0.41
N SER A 39 8.43 -17.43 -1.65
CA SER A 39 9.61 -18.03 -2.23
C SER A 39 10.06 -17.17 -3.41
N PHE A 40 11.36 -17.02 -3.58
CA PHE A 40 11.89 -16.44 -4.81
C PHE A 40 11.63 -17.44 -5.94
N TYR A 41 10.78 -17.07 -6.90
CA TYR A 41 10.51 -17.88 -8.11
C TYR A 41 11.76 -18.17 -8.97
N GLY A 42 12.89 -17.52 -8.68
CA GLY A 42 14.21 -17.83 -9.23
C GLY A 42 15.29 -17.15 -8.41
N THR A 43 16.46 -17.79 -8.29
CA THR A 43 17.62 -17.28 -7.53
C THR A 43 18.55 -16.39 -8.38
N SER A 44 18.25 -16.23 -9.67
CA SER A 44 19.05 -15.36 -10.54
C SER A 44 18.82 -13.89 -10.21
N ILE A 45 19.86 -13.08 -10.37
CA ILE A 45 19.81 -11.62 -10.15
C ILE A 45 18.70 -10.96 -10.96
N ASN A 46 18.47 -11.44 -12.20
CA ASN A 46 17.41 -10.91 -13.06
C ASN A 46 16.01 -11.30 -12.55
N ALA A 47 15.83 -12.52 -12.04
CA ALA A 47 14.55 -12.92 -11.45
C ALA A 47 14.20 -12.07 -10.22
N VAL A 48 15.19 -11.78 -9.36
CA VAL A 48 15.02 -10.89 -8.20
C VAL A 48 14.69 -9.46 -8.64
N LYS A 49 15.41 -8.92 -9.63
CA LYS A 49 15.13 -7.57 -10.17
C LYS A 49 13.69 -7.48 -10.71
N THR A 50 13.25 -8.47 -11.48
CA THR A 50 11.89 -8.51 -12.04
C THR A 50 10.84 -8.55 -10.94
N GLN A 51 11.04 -9.34 -9.88
CA GLN A 51 10.10 -9.39 -8.75
C GLN A 51 9.97 -8.04 -8.04
N ILE A 52 11.09 -7.32 -7.86
CA ILE A 52 11.08 -5.99 -7.26
C ILE A 52 10.31 -5.01 -8.16
N TRP A 53 10.54 -5.04 -9.47
CA TRP A 53 9.80 -4.20 -10.42
C TRP A 53 8.30 -4.49 -10.41
N ILE A 54 7.89 -5.77 -10.40
CA ILE A 54 6.47 -6.15 -10.30
C ILE A 54 5.86 -5.64 -9.00
N ALA A 55 6.55 -5.80 -7.87
CA ALA A 55 6.11 -5.31 -6.57
C ALA A 55 5.85 -3.79 -6.57
N ILE A 56 6.77 -3.02 -7.16
CA ILE A 56 6.63 -1.56 -7.29
C ILE A 56 5.45 -1.22 -8.20
N SER A 57 5.33 -1.89 -9.35
CA SER A 57 4.21 -1.66 -10.28
C SER A 57 2.85 -1.93 -9.63
N VAL A 58 2.71 -3.02 -8.88
CA VAL A 58 1.47 -3.35 -8.15
C VAL A 58 1.14 -2.27 -7.12
N TYR A 59 2.14 -1.77 -6.37
CA TYR A 59 1.91 -0.69 -5.42
C TYR A 59 1.39 0.58 -6.10
N VAL A 60 2.03 1.00 -7.19
CA VAL A 60 1.62 2.19 -7.94
C VAL A 60 0.19 2.01 -8.47
N LEU A 61 -0.13 0.84 -9.00
CA LEU A 61 -1.48 0.54 -9.50
C LEU A 61 -2.54 0.68 -8.38
N VAL A 62 -2.30 0.10 -7.21
CA VAL A 62 -3.22 0.21 -6.06
C VAL A 62 -3.32 1.64 -5.54
N ALA A 63 -2.21 2.38 -5.53
CA ALA A 63 -2.21 3.78 -5.13
C ALA A 63 -3.03 4.65 -6.09
N ILE A 64 -2.94 4.41 -7.39
CA ILE A 64 -3.77 5.06 -8.42
C ILE A 64 -5.24 4.72 -8.19
N ILE A 65 -5.58 3.43 -8.05
CA ILE A 65 -6.97 2.99 -7.82
C ILE A 65 -7.56 3.66 -6.57
N ARG A 66 -6.80 3.73 -5.47
CA ARG A 66 -7.23 4.41 -4.25
C ARG A 66 -7.52 5.90 -4.50
N LYS A 67 -6.67 6.56 -5.30
CA LYS A 67 -6.80 7.98 -5.61
C LYS A 67 -7.99 8.25 -6.54
N GLU A 68 -8.17 7.46 -7.58
CA GLU A 68 -9.28 7.60 -8.55
C GLU A 68 -10.64 7.37 -7.88
N LEU A 69 -10.74 6.36 -7.01
CA LEU A 69 -11.99 6.00 -6.34
C LEU A 69 -12.24 6.74 -5.02
N ASN A 70 -11.34 7.64 -4.59
CA ASN A 70 -11.39 8.35 -3.31
C ASN A 70 -11.75 7.43 -2.11
N LEU A 71 -11.18 6.23 -2.10
CA LEU A 71 -11.48 5.25 -1.05
C LEU A 71 -10.72 5.59 0.23
N GLU A 72 -11.44 5.66 1.36
CA GLU A 72 -10.85 5.81 2.71
C GLU A 72 -10.19 4.51 3.22
N LEU A 73 -10.16 3.46 2.40
CA LEU A 73 -9.58 2.16 2.74
C LEU A 73 -8.05 2.20 2.78
N SER A 74 -7.48 1.36 3.64
CA SER A 74 -6.05 1.09 3.64
C SER A 74 -5.62 0.36 2.36
N LEU A 75 -4.39 0.58 1.91
CA LEU A 75 -3.85 -0.09 0.70
C LEU A 75 -3.89 -1.63 0.82
N HIS A 76 -3.76 -2.15 2.04
CA HIS A 76 -3.87 -3.59 2.32
C HIS A 76 -5.27 -4.13 2.06
N GLU A 77 -6.32 -3.41 2.48
CA GLU A 77 -7.70 -3.82 2.24
C GLU A 77 -8.03 -3.86 0.76
N ILE A 78 -7.57 -2.84 0.01
CA ILE A 78 -7.73 -2.80 -1.44
C ILE A 78 -7.02 -3.99 -2.09
N LEU A 79 -5.78 -4.28 -1.70
CA LEU A 79 -5.04 -5.45 -2.18
C LEU A 79 -5.75 -6.77 -1.85
N ARG A 80 -6.34 -6.89 -0.67
CA ARG A 80 -7.07 -8.09 -0.26
C ARG A 80 -8.32 -8.30 -1.12
N ILE A 81 -9.10 -7.25 -1.34
CA ILE A 81 -10.27 -7.29 -2.23
C ILE A 81 -9.84 -7.66 -3.65
N LEU A 82 -8.80 -7.00 -4.17
CA LEU A 82 -8.26 -7.29 -5.50
C LEU A 82 -7.77 -8.74 -5.64
N SER A 83 -7.16 -9.30 -4.59
CA SER A 83 -6.71 -10.69 -4.59
C SER A 83 -7.86 -11.69 -4.64
N ILE A 84 -9.04 -11.35 -4.10
CA ILE A 84 -10.24 -12.19 -4.17
C ILE A 84 -10.91 -12.05 -5.54
N LEU A 85 -10.90 -10.84 -6.10
CA LEU A 85 -11.51 -10.52 -7.39
C LEU A 85 -10.59 -10.77 -8.60
N LEU A 86 -9.36 -11.25 -8.39
CA LEU A 86 -8.32 -11.31 -9.42
C LEU A 86 -8.73 -12.11 -10.67
N PHE A 87 -9.66 -13.04 -10.51
CA PHE A 87 -10.17 -13.91 -11.58
C PHE A 87 -11.61 -13.57 -12.01
N GLU A 88 -12.25 -12.58 -11.38
CA GLU A 88 -13.61 -12.17 -11.74
C GLU A 88 -13.59 -11.08 -12.82
N LYS A 89 -14.39 -11.26 -13.88
CA LYS A 89 -14.61 -10.21 -14.89
C LYS A 89 -15.73 -9.26 -14.46
N VAL A 90 -15.43 -8.43 -13.47
CA VAL A 90 -16.37 -7.41 -12.98
C VAL A 90 -15.72 -6.03 -13.16
N PRO A 91 -16.47 -4.99 -13.57
CA PRO A 91 -15.95 -3.62 -13.61
C PRO A 91 -15.35 -3.24 -12.25
N MET A 92 -14.09 -2.78 -12.23
CA MET A 92 -13.35 -2.53 -10.98
C MET A 92 -14.10 -1.61 -10.02
N GLU A 93 -14.76 -0.59 -10.55
CA GLU A 93 -15.52 0.38 -9.76
C GLU A 93 -16.65 -0.30 -8.99
N GLN A 94 -17.45 -1.12 -9.66
CA GLN A 94 -18.57 -1.83 -9.03
C GLN A 94 -18.08 -2.86 -8.01
N ALA A 95 -17.02 -3.60 -8.34
CA ALA A 95 -16.49 -4.64 -7.48
C ALA A 95 -15.85 -4.06 -6.20
N LEU A 96 -15.08 -2.97 -6.32
CA LEU A 96 -14.47 -2.29 -5.18
C LEU A 96 -15.50 -1.54 -4.35
N MET A 97 -16.43 -0.83 -4.98
CA MET A 97 -17.42 -0.01 -4.30
C MET A 97 -18.46 -0.87 -3.56
N LYS A 98 -18.90 -2.00 -4.13
CA LYS A 98 -19.77 -2.97 -3.45
C LYS A 98 -19.10 -3.57 -2.22
N ASN A 99 -17.83 -3.98 -2.33
CA ASN A 99 -17.07 -4.50 -1.20
C ASN A 99 -16.74 -3.42 -0.16
N TYR A 100 -16.51 -2.18 -0.59
CA TYR A 100 -16.32 -1.03 0.30
C TYR A 100 -17.55 -0.76 1.17
N TYR A 101 -18.75 -0.70 0.58
CA TYR A 101 -20.00 -0.53 1.35
C TYR A 101 -20.26 -1.69 2.30
N ASN A 102 -20.03 -2.95 1.87
CA ASN A 102 -20.17 -4.12 2.75
C ASN A 102 -19.20 -4.07 3.94
N LEU A 103 -17.95 -3.63 3.73
CA LEU A 103 -16.97 -3.45 4.82
C LEU A 103 -17.39 -2.33 5.78
N LYS A 104 -17.91 -1.22 5.26
CA LYS A 104 -18.39 -0.09 6.07
C LYS A 104 -19.64 -0.46 6.88
N GLU A 105 -20.58 -1.22 6.31
CA GLU A 105 -21.73 -1.78 7.03
C GLU A 105 -21.31 -2.76 8.12
N HIS A 106 -20.36 -3.66 7.85
CA HIS A 106 -19.85 -4.60 8.86
C HIS A 106 -19.10 -3.91 10.00
N GLN A 107 -18.43 -2.78 9.75
CA GLN A 107 -17.83 -1.95 10.79
C GLN A 107 -18.90 -1.25 11.63
N ASN A 108 -19.97 -0.72 11.02
CA ASN A 108 -21.11 -0.13 11.73
C ASN A 108 -21.89 -1.14 12.57
N CYS A 109 -21.96 -2.42 12.15
CA CYS A 109 -22.67 -3.47 12.89
C CYS A 109 -21.91 -4.01 14.11
N LYS A 110 -20.63 -3.67 14.29
CA LYS A 110 -19.80 -4.26 15.35
C LYS A 110 -19.82 -3.58 16.72
N GLN A 111 -20.61 -2.53 16.96
CA GLN A 111 -20.81 -2.02 18.31
C GLN A 111 -22.05 -1.11 18.43
N ARG A 112 -23.18 -1.72 18.81
CA ARG A 112 -24.11 -1.04 19.74
C ARG A 112 -23.88 -1.70 21.09
N LEU A 113 -23.47 -0.90 22.07
CA LEU A 113 -23.26 -1.28 23.46
C LEU A 113 -24.46 -2.09 23.95
N LEU A 114 -24.27 -3.40 24.15
CA LEU A 114 -25.27 -4.32 24.68
C LEU A 114 -25.14 -4.47 26.21
N PHE A 115 -24.68 -3.43 26.89
CA PHE A 115 -24.60 -3.37 28.33
C PHE A 115 -24.91 -1.95 28.81
N ASP A 116 -26.17 -1.55 28.64
CA ASP A 116 -26.84 -0.68 29.60
C ASP A 116 -27.76 -1.57 30.45
N LEU A 117 -27.24 -2.07 31.57
CA LEU A 117 -28.03 -2.50 32.73
C LEU A 117 -27.21 -2.33 34.01
#